data_AF-A0A2D6Q219-F1
#
_entry.id   AF-A0A2D6Q219-F1
#
_cell.length_a   1.000
_cell.length_b   1.000
_cell.length_c   1.000
_cell.angle_alpha   90.00
_cell.angle_beta   90.00
_cell.angle_gamma   90.00
#
_symmetry.space_group_name_H-M   'P 1'
#
loop_
_entity.id
_entity.type
_entity.pdbx_description
1 polymer ?
#
loop_
_entity_poly.entity_id
_entity_poly.type
_entity_poly.pdbx_seq_one_letter_code
_entity_poly.pdbx_strand_id
1 'polypeptide(L)'
;MKGKDKRRRLEVFYNLHKKIWSVRHKGKVLEHSRYVELDGVSFDVQPAGNARVRREKRKSVHAFVRGEQVIMDLENGRKCLSRPNSIDLPSNWKEVTYNPYKHKTFVFKDTGKPVKKAEKVMMDAGTMFQKGGSLRPSVWAYKGE
;
A
#
# COMPACT_ATOMS: atom_id res chain seq x y z
N MET A 1 6.78 -29.32 -14.65
CA MET A 1 5.88 -29.13 -13.49
C MET A 1 5.72 -27.63 -13.27
N LYS A 2 4.48 -27.11 -13.28
CA LYS A 2 4.17 -25.69 -13.06
C LYS A 2 4.64 -25.26 -11.66
N GLY A 3 5.43 -24.20 -11.56
CA GLY A 3 5.76 -23.58 -10.28
C GLY A 3 4.47 -23.21 -9.54
N LYS A 4 4.33 -23.64 -8.29
CA LYS A 4 3.17 -23.27 -7.46
C LYS A 4 3.32 -21.79 -7.14
N ASP A 5 2.41 -20.94 -7.63
CA ASP A 5 2.31 -19.53 -7.22
C ASP A 5 2.31 -19.42 -5.69
N LYS A 6 3.45 -19.07 -5.10
CA LYS A 6 3.59 -18.99 -3.65
C LYS A 6 3.05 -17.65 -3.17
N ARG A 7 1.74 -17.59 -2.94
CA ARG A 7 1.09 -16.41 -2.37
C ARG A 7 1.52 -16.19 -0.93
N ARG A 8 2.14 -15.04 -0.67
CA ARG A 8 2.49 -14.60 0.69
C ARG A 8 1.57 -13.44 1.08
N ARG A 9 0.92 -13.56 2.23
CA ARG A 9 0.18 -12.45 2.82
C ARG A 9 1.16 -11.45 3.44
N LEU A 10 1.17 -10.24 2.90
CA LEU A 10 2.04 -9.15 3.30
C LEU A 10 1.29 -8.11 4.13
N GLU A 11 2.06 -7.33 4.88
CA GLU A 11 1.62 -6.07 5.45
C GLU A 11 2.57 -4.98 4.97
N VAL A 12 2.01 -3.90 4.43
CA VAL A 12 2.75 -2.82 3.81
C VAL A 12 2.40 -1.50 4.51
N PHE A 13 3.42 -0.71 4.80
CA PHE A 13 3.25 0.61 5.40
C PHE A 13 4.30 1.58 4.85
N TYR A 14 3.96 2.88 4.86
CA TYR A 14 4.90 3.90 4.42
C TYR A 14 5.91 4.22 5.53
N ASN A 15 7.20 4.08 5.23
CA ASN A 15 8.25 4.50 6.14
C ASN A 15 8.52 5.99 5.95
N LEU A 16 8.14 6.80 6.94
CA LEU A 16 8.29 8.26 6.89
C LEU A 16 9.75 8.73 6.87
N HIS A 17 10.68 7.96 7.45
CA HIS A 17 12.10 8.30 7.47
C HIS A 17 12.77 7.99 6.13
N LYS A 18 12.53 6.79 5.59
CA LYS A 18 13.10 6.34 4.32
C LYS A 18 12.34 6.82 3.08
N LYS A 19 11.14 7.39 3.26
CA LYS A 19 10.22 7.84 2.20
C LYS A 19 9.93 6.75 1.16
N ILE A 20 9.74 5.51 1.63
CA ILE A 20 9.55 4.30 0.81
C ILE A 20 8.59 3.32 1.51
N TRP A 21 7.97 2.41 0.78
CA TRP A 21 7.13 1.37 1.37
C TRP A 21 8.00 0.31 2.05
N SER A 22 7.69 -0.03 3.29
CA SER A 22 8.25 -1.23 3.94
C SER A 22 7.28 -2.38 3.76
N VAL A 23 7.80 -3.48 3.24
CA VAL A 23 7.04 -4.71 3.02
C VAL A 23 7.43 -5.69 4.10
N ARG A 24 6.47 -6.13 4.92
CA ARG A 24 6.72 -7.10 5.98
C ARG A 24 5.84 -8.34 5.87
N HIS A 25 6.33 -9.44 6.40
CA HIS A 25 5.60 -10.69 6.54
C HIS A 25 5.80 -11.20 7.97
N LYS A 26 4.70 -11.52 8.67
CA LYS A 26 4.72 -12.01 10.06
C LYS A 26 5.59 -11.13 10.98
N GLY A 27 5.40 -9.81 10.90
CA GLY A 27 6.14 -8.84 11.71
C GLY A 27 7.57 -8.52 11.26
N LYS A 28 8.18 -9.31 10.37
CA LYS A 28 9.54 -9.08 9.87
C LYS A 28 9.53 -8.31 8.55
N VAL A 29 10.23 -7.17 8.48
CA VAL A 29 10.46 -6.43 7.23
C VAL A 29 11.31 -7.30 6.30
N LEU A 30 10.78 -7.59 5.11
CA LEU A 30 11.46 -8.36 4.08
C LEU A 30 12.28 -7.44 3.16
N GLU A 31 11.70 -6.31 2.78
CA GLU A 31 12.31 -5.35 1.86
C GLU A 31 11.69 -3.94 1.97
N HIS A 32 12.31 -3.01 1.25
CA HIS A 32 11.77 -1.68 0.97
C HIS A 32 11.55 -1.53 -0.52
N SER A 33 10.35 -1.12 -0.92
CA SER A 33 10.01 -0.97 -2.34
C SER A 33 9.38 0.39 -2.64
N ARG A 34 9.70 0.94 -3.82
CA ARG A 34 9.09 2.19 -4.31
C ARG A 34 7.72 1.94 -4.91
N TYR A 35 7.45 0.70 -5.34
CA TYR A 35 6.19 0.29 -5.93
C TYR A 35 5.75 -1.07 -5.36
N VAL A 36 4.49 -1.19 -4.96
CA VAL A 36 3.94 -2.44 -4.43
C VAL A 36 2.54 -2.66 -4.98
N GLU A 37 2.29 -3.88 -5.47
CA GLU A 37 0.97 -4.38 -5.84
C GLU A 37 0.54 -5.49 -4.89
N LEU A 38 -0.74 -5.52 -4.54
CA LEU A 38 -1.33 -6.58 -3.73
C LEU A 38 -2.72 -6.92 -4.27
N ASP A 39 -3.07 -8.21 -4.20
CA ASP A 39 -4.43 -8.72 -4.41
C ASP A 39 -5.12 -9.04 -3.06
N GLY A 40 -6.46 -9.11 -3.06
CA GLY A 40 -7.25 -9.54 -1.90
C GLY A 40 -7.01 -8.65 -0.68
N VAL A 41 -7.15 -7.33 -0.87
CA VAL A 41 -6.60 -6.33 0.04
C VAL A 41 -7.55 -5.99 1.18
N SER A 42 -6.98 -5.81 2.37
CA SER A 42 -7.62 -5.22 3.55
C SER A 42 -6.83 -4.04 4.09
N PHE A 43 -7.53 -3.01 4.53
CA PHE A 43 -6.96 -1.81 5.13
C PHE A 43 -7.14 -1.85 6.65
N ASP A 44 -6.03 -1.87 7.38
CA ASP A 44 -6.04 -2.05 8.83
C ASP A 44 -5.42 -0.85 9.54
N VAL A 45 -6.12 -0.31 10.53
CA VAL A 45 -5.60 0.74 11.42
C VAL A 45 -5.75 0.23 12.85
N GLN A 46 -4.63 0.03 13.54
CA GLN A 46 -4.62 -0.43 14.92
C GLN A 46 -5.11 0.68 15.85
N PRO A 47 -6.23 0.49 16.58
CA PRO A 47 -6.83 1.55 17.41
C PRO A 47 -5.90 2.07 18.51
N ALA A 48 -5.18 1.16 19.18
CA ALA A 48 -4.21 1.53 20.22
C ALA A 48 -3.07 2.40 19.67
N GLY A 49 -2.57 2.07 18.47
CA GLY A 49 -1.56 2.87 17.78
C GLY A 49 -2.09 4.25 17.38
N ASN A 50 -3.31 4.33 16.83
CA ASN A 50 -3.94 5.61 16.49
C ASN A 50 -4.15 6.50 17.73
N ALA A 51 -4.66 5.93 18.83
CA ALA A 51 -4.86 6.64 20.10
C ALA A 51 -3.52 7.18 20.65
N ARG A 52 -2.46 6.35 20.59
CA ARG A 52 -1.12 6.76 20.97
C ARG A 52 -0.61 7.94 20.15
N VAL A 53 -0.70 7.90 18.82
CA VAL A 53 -0.28 9.00 17.94
C VAL A 53 -1.05 10.29 18.23
N ARG A 54 -2.34 10.20 18.54
CA ARG A 54 -3.18 11.36 18.86
C ARG A 54 -2.83 12.00 20.20
N ARG A 55 -2.51 11.18 21.21
CA ARG A 55 -2.09 11.61 22.55
C ARG A 55 -0.70 12.21 22.55
N GLU A 56 0.27 11.47 22.01
CA GLU A 56 1.70 11.86 22.03
C GLU A 56 2.06 12.86 20.94
N LYS A 57 1.14 13.14 20.01
CA LYS A 57 1.34 13.94 18.79
C LYS A 57 2.51 13.48 17.92
N ARG A 58 3.07 12.30 18.19
CA ARG A 58 4.20 11.70 17.48
C ARG A 58 3.73 10.53 16.61
N LYS A 59 4.05 10.56 15.32
CA LYS A 59 3.67 9.50 14.38
C LYS A 59 4.44 8.21 14.69
N SER A 60 3.72 7.09 14.69
CA SER A 60 4.24 5.73 14.78
C SER A 60 3.55 4.85 13.74
N VAL A 61 4.13 3.68 13.43
CA VAL A 61 3.52 2.75 12.47
C VAL A 61 2.38 2.00 13.14
N HIS A 62 1.16 2.17 12.61
CA HIS A 62 -0.06 1.52 13.11
C HIS A 62 -1.12 1.34 12.02
N ALA A 63 -0.82 1.70 10.78
CA ALA A 63 -1.72 1.61 9.65
C ALA A 63 -1.05 0.77 8.56
N PHE A 64 -1.74 -0.25 8.08
CA PHE A 64 -1.21 -1.26 7.18
C PHE A 64 -2.18 -1.53 6.03
N VAL A 65 -1.62 -1.68 4.83
CA VAL A 65 -2.31 -2.32 3.69
C VAL A 65 -1.88 -3.77 3.68
N ARG A 66 -2.82 -4.70 3.80
CA ARG A 66 -2.55 -6.14 3.84
C ARG A 66 -3.16 -6.84 2.65
N GLY A 67 -2.43 -7.73 2.01
CA GLY A 67 -2.93 -8.47 0.85
C GLY A 67 -1.94 -9.55 0.44
N GLU A 68 -2.25 -10.25 -0.64
CA GLU A 68 -1.40 -11.28 -1.23
C GLU A 68 -0.47 -10.65 -2.25
N GLN A 69 0.83 -10.94 -2.15
CA GLN A 69 1.76 -10.59 -3.22
C GLN A 69 1.55 -11.56 -4.39
N VAL A 70 1.33 -11.03 -5.58
CA VAL A 70 1.50 -11.79 -6.81
C VAL A 70 3.00 -11.80 -7.10
N ILE A 71 3.68 -12.85 -6.65
CA ILE A 71 5.07 -13.12 -7.03
C ILE A 71 4.98 -14.02 -8.26
N MET A 72 5.40 -13.52 -9.42
CA MET A 72 5.82 -14.43 -10.48
C MET A 72 7.23 -14.88 -10.13
N ASP A 73 7.40 -16.17 -9.82
CA ASP A 73 8.71 -16.77 -9.63
C ASP A 73 9.46 -16.69 -10.97
N LEU A 74 10.34 -15.71 -11.11
CA LEU A 74 11.41 -15.73 -12.10
C LEU A 74 12.63 -16.24 -11.33
N GLU A 75 13.06 -17.46 -11.66
CA GLU A 75 14.02 -18.29 -10.93
C GLU A 75 15.35 -17.60 -10.55
N ASN A 76 15.68 -16.43 -11.12
CA ASN A 76 17.02 -15.83 -10.99
C ASN A 76 17.04 -14.35 -10.54
N GLY A 77 16.07 -13.90 -9.75
CA GLY A 77 16.22 -12.64 -9.01
C GLY A 77 15.12 -11.62 -9.26
N ARG A 78 14.37 -11.40 -8.17
CA ARG A 78 13.65 -10.17 -7.79
C ARG A 78 13.42 -9.15 -8.92
N LYS A 79 12.38 -9.37 -9.72
CA LYS A 79 11.67 -8.26 -10.36
C LYS A 79 10.19 -8.39 -10.04
N CYS A 80 9.69 -7.46 -9.23
CA CYS A 80 8.26 -7.18 -9.22
C CYS A 80 7.87 -6.73 -10.64
N LEU A 81 6.67 -7.13 -11.05
CA LEU A 81 6.04 -6.91 -12.35
C LEU A 81 6.44 -5.56 -12.95
N SER A 82 6.84 -5.61 -14.21
CA SER A 82 7.26 -4.50 -15.08
C SER A 82 6.73 -3.14 -14.63
N ARG A 83 7.60 -2.30 -14.06
CA ARG A 83 7.30 -0.91 -13.70
C ARG A 83 6.75 -0.18 -14.93
N PRO A 84 5.45 0.16 -15.00
CA PRO A 84 4.95 0.91 -16.16
C PRO A 84 5.56 2.30 -16.15
N ASN A 85 5.98 2.82 -17.31
CA ASN A 85 6.56 4.17 -17.40
C ASN A 85 5.52 5.28 -17.13
N SER A 86 4.24 4.94 -17.30
CA SER A 86 3.05 5.70 -16.90
C SER A 86 1.90 4.72 -16.70
N ILE A 87 1.00 5.01 -15.76
CA ILE A 87 -0.27 4.28 -15.63
C ILE A 87 -1.39 5.32 -15.80
N ASP A 88 -2.12 5.23 -16.91
CA ASP A 88 -3.43 5.85 -17.00
C ASP A 88 -4.39 4.96 -16.23
N LEU A 89 -4.73 5.38 -15.00
CA LEU A 89 -5.62 4.61 -14.15
C LEU A 89 -7.07 4.76 -14.67
N PRO A 90 -7.75 3.67 -15.06
CA PRO A 90 -9.16 3.74 -15.41
C PRO A 90 -10.02 4.19 -14.22
N SER A 91 -11.25 4.66 -14.49
CA SER A 91 -12.16 5.30 -13.51
C SER A 91 -12.50 4.47 -12.27
N ASN A 92 -12.30 3.15 -12.34
CA ASN A 92 -12.53 2.19 -11.26
C ASN A 92 -11.39 2.13 -10.22
N TRP A 93 -10.27 2.84 -10.45
CA TRP A 93 -9.24 3.04 -9.44
C TRP A 93 -9.49 4.32 -8.65
N LYS A 94 -9.54 4.20 -7.33
CA LYS A 94 -9.75 5.34 -6.43
C LYS A 94 -8.58 5.54 -5.48
N GLU A 95 -8.15 6.79 -5.33
CA GLU A 95 -7.09 7.13 -4.39
C GLU A 95 -7.58 6.95 -2.95
N VAL A 96 -6.79 6.24 -2.15
CA VAL A 96 -7.02 5.97 -0.74
C VAL A 96 -6.02 6.76 0.10
N THR A 97 -6.49 7.33 1.21
CA THR A 97 -5.65 8.12 2.11
C THR A 97 -5.89 7.79 3.58
N TYR A 98 -4.90 8.13 4.40
CA TYR A 98 -4.97 8.00 5.85
C TYR A 98 -4.20 9.15 6.52
N ASN A 99 -4.88 9.89 7.40
CA ASN A 99 -4.28 10.88 8.27
C ASN A 99 -4.61 10.51 9.72
N PRO A 100 -3.64 10.13 10.56
CA PRO A 100 -3.91 9.63 11.91
C PRO A 100 -4.54 10.68 12.84
N TYR A 101 -4.37 11.96 12.55
CA TYR A 101 -4.97 13.05 13.32
C TYR A 101 -6.44 13.32 12.96
N LYS A 102 -6.88 12.88 11.78
CA LYS A 102 -8.24 13.08 11.27
C LYS A 102 -9.07 11.80 11.29
N HIS A 103 -8.48 10.70 10.85
CA HIS A 103 -9.20 9.46 10.57
C HIS A 103 -8.93 8.38 11.61
N LYS A 104 -9.89 7.45 11.76
CA LYS A 104 -9.75 6.18 12.50
C LYS A 104 -9.55 4.99 11.55
N THR A 105 -9.81 5.18 10.25
CA THR A 105 -9.68 4.17 9.19
C THR A 105 -9.01 4.80 7.97
N PHE A 106 -8.62 3.97 7.00
CA PHE A 106 -8.39 4.47 5.64
C PHE A 106 -9.71 4.97 5.05
N VAL A 107 -9.63 5.96 4.16
CA VAL A 107 -10.78 6.55 3.48
C VAL A 107 -10.46 6.79 2.00
N PHE A 108 -11.47 6.77 1.14
CA PHE A 108 -11.32 7.29 -0.22
C PHE A 108 -11.11 8.81 -0.17
N LYS A 109 -10.14 9.31 -0.93
CA LYS A 109 -9.73 10.72 -0.87
C LYS A 109 -10.78 11.68 -1.41
N ASP A 110 -11.55 11.25 -2.41
CA ASP A 110 -12.60 12.02 -3.07
C ASP A 110 -13.84 12.22 -2.17
N THR A 111 -14.21 11.18 -1.41
CA THR A 111 -15.50 11.11 -0.71
C THR A 111 -15.36 11.10 0.81
N GLY A 112 -14.16 10.85 1.34
CA GLY A 112 -13.92 10.66 2.77
C GLY A 112 -14.55 9.39 3.35
N LYS A 113 -15.20 8.55 2.53
CA LYS A 113 -15.87 7.33 2.99
C LYS A 113 -14.85 6.26 3.39
N PRO A 114 -15.06 5.52 4.50
CA PRO A 114 -14.17 4.46 4.92
C PRO A 114 -13.96 3.39 3.85
N VAL A 115 -12.72 2.90 3.73
CA VAL A 115 -12.36 1.73 2.91
C VAL A 115 -11.80 0.64 3.81
N LYS A 116 -12.38 -0.56 3.72
CA LYS A 116 -11.95 -1.74 4.49
C LYS A 116 -11.30 -2.81 3.62
N LYS A 117 -11.76 -2.94 2.38
CA LYS A 117 -11.30 -3.95 1.43
C LYS A 117 -11.21 -3.38 0.02
N ALA A 118 -10.38 -3.98 -0.81
CA ALA A 118 -10.27 -3.77 -2.24
C ALA A 118 -9.82 -5.07 -2.90
N GLU A 119 -10.13 -5.25 -4.18
CA GLU A 119 -9.66 -6.42 -4.93
C GLU A 119 -8.17 -6.31 -5.20
N LYS A 120 -7.72 -5.14 -5.64
CA LYS A 120 -6.30 -4.84 -5.89
C LYS A 120 -5.91 -3.51 -5.30
N VAL A 121 -4.64 -3.37 -4.94
CA VAL A 121 -4.04 -2.08 -4.57
C VAL A 121 -2.71 -1.89 -5.29
N MET A 122 -2.48 -0.66 -5.75
CA MET A 122 -1.19 -0.16 -6.18
C MET A 122 -0.70 0.91 -5.20
N MET A 123 0.54 0.81 -4.76
CA MET A 123 1.19 1.78 -3.89
C MET A 123 2.46 2.28 -4.56
N ASP A 124 2.59 3.60 -4.72
CA ASP A 124 3.77 4.23 -5.33
C ASP A 124 4.33 5.27 -4.37
N ALA A 125 5.65 5.31 -4.22
CA ALA A 125 6.35 6.24 -3.34
C ALA A 125 6.54 7.64 -3.97
N GLY A 126 5.73 7.99 -4.99
CA GLY A 126 5.69 9.30 -5.63
C GLY A 126 6.52 9.38 -6.91
N THR A 127 6.58 8.31 -7.69
CA THR A 127 7.41 8.22 -8.90
C THR A 127 6.73 7.84 -10.18
N MET A 128 5.45 7.49 -10.13
CA MET A 128 4.75 7.01 -11.32
C MET A 128 3.53 7.84 -11.70
N PHE A 129 2.83 8.42 -10.72
CA PHE A 129 1.51 9.00 -10.98
C PHE A 129 1.49 10.53 -11.21
N GLN A 130 2.62 11.23 -11.30
CA GLN A 130 2.62 12.69 -11.48
C GLN A 130 3.73 13.22 -12.42
N LYS A 131 3.32 13.94 -13.47
CA LYS A 131 4.17 14.88 -14.22
C LYS A 131 4.32 16.16 -13.38
N GLY A 132 5.54 16.57 -13.02
CA GLY A 132 5.80 17.98 -12.66
C GLY A 132 5.75 18.41 -11.19
N GLY A 133 6.05 17.55 -10.20
CA GLY A 133 6.57 18.04 -8.90
C GLY A 133 5.89 17.54 -7.63
N SER A 134 6.74 17.15 -6.67
CA SER A 134 6.49 16.60 -5.33
C SER A 134 6.32 15.07 -5.26
N LEU A 135 7.35 14.40 -4.72
CA LEU A 135 7.44 12.96 -4.40
C LEU A 135 6.41 12.58 -3.31
N ARG A 136 5.12 12.57 -3.64
CA ARG A 136 4.05 12.22 -2.69
C ARG A 136 3.71 10.74 -2.83
N PRO A 137 3.78 9.95 -1.75
CA PRO A 137 3.31 8.58 -1.79
C PRO A 137 1.81 8.55 -2.08
N SER A 138 1.38 7.59 -2.88
CA SER A 138 -0.03 7.38 -3.23
C SER A 138 -0.41 5.91 -3.07
N VAL A 139 -1.68 5.70 -2.74
CA VAL A 139 -2.31 4.38 -2.62
C VAL A 139 -3.56 4.42 -3.48
N TRP A 140 -3.68 3.49 -4.42
CA TRP A 140 -4.81 3.38 -5.32
C TRP A 140 -5.47 2.03 -5.13
N ALA A 141 -6.78 2.03 -4.92
CA ALA A 141 -7.58 0.83 -4.71
C ALA A 141 -8.49 0.60 -5.90
N TYR A 142 -8.43 -0.62 -6.43
CA TYR A 142 -9.37 -1.13 -7.42
C TYR A 142 -10.54 -1.80 -6.71
N LYS A 143 -11.76 -1.41 -7.08
CA LYS A 143 -12.97 -2.18 -6.79
C LYS A 143 -13.46 -2.74 -8.12
N GLY A 144 -13.60 -4.07 -8.21
CA GLY A 144 -14.33 -4.67 -9.32
C GLY A 144 -15.76 -4.16 -9.32
N GLU A 145 -16.38 -4.23 -10.50
CA GLU A 145 -17.78 -3.85 -10.74
C GLU A 145 -18.75 -4.67 -9.87
#